data_AF-A0A016XH44-F1
#
_entry.id   AF-A0A016XH44-F1
#
_cell.length_a   1.000
_cell.length_b   1.000
_cell.length_c   1.000
_cell.angle_alpha   90.00
_cell.angle_beta   90.00
_cell.angle_gamma   90.00
#
_symmetry.space_group_name_H-M   'P 1'
#
loop_
_entity.id
_entity.type
_entity.pdbx_description
1 polymer ?
#
loop_
_entity_poly.entity_id
_entity_poly.type
_entity_poly.pdbx_seq_one_letter_code
_entity_poly.pdbx_strand_id
1 'polypeptide(L)'
;MSHKVGNANVGSYVSVRNTGGRALRILGMKVSLSRDGKALAVLPAQNYFETPTSKDSVLFVPFSLKPGEQWAHATNFLQFFDRSTEKLYRESESALQGDIRQKIAARPEDNKQAVVAEAALIKPFLDLFERFFLWLPGEYSMELAVDAEPGSASFVKRYRFTLFESDSDELRSHIEDYKFGGGISYNVGRHVGLAVPLVRHDG
;
A
#
# COMPACT_ATOMS: atom_id res chain seq x y z
N MET A 1 -2.96 7.33 -3.57
CA MET A 1 -1.62 7.28 -2.96
C MET A 1 -1.08 5.88 -3.24
N SER A 2 -0.13 5.77 -4.15
CA SER A 2 0.33 4.51 -4.78
C SER A 2 1.49 3.88 -4.01
N HIS A 3 1.73 2.59 -4.26
CA HIS A 3 2.92 1.84 -3.83
C HIS A 3 4.18 2.59 -4.28
N LYS A 4 4.87 3.25 -3.35
CA LYS A 4 6.15 3.89 -3.65
C LYS A 4 7.26 2.89 -3.35
N VAL A 5 7.91 2.41 -4.41
CA VAL A 5 9.26 1.84 -4.30
C VAL A 5 9.34 0.67 -3.31
N GLY A 6 8.51 -0.33 -3.54
CA GLY A 6 8.44 -1.56 -2.74
C GLY A 6 7.57 -1.44 -1.49
N ASN A 7 7.11 -0.24 -1.11
CA ASN A 7 6.34 -0.07 0.13
C ASN A 7 4.97 -0.74 0.04
N ALA A 8 4.80 -1.82 0.80
CA ALA A 8 3.60 -2.64 0.78
C ALA A 8 2.37 -1.88 1.27
N ASN A 9 1.26 -2.08 0.55
CA ASN A 9 -0.05 -1.61 0.93
C ASN A 9 -1.10 -2.70 0.69
N VAL A 10 -2.18 -2.64 1.45
CA VAL A 10 -3.37 -3.48 1.24
C VAL A 10 -4.58 -2.56 1.21
N GLY A 11 -5.31 -2.57 0.10
CA GLY A 11 -6.64 -1.97 0.01
C GLY A 11 -7.69 -3.05 0.27
N SER A 12 -8.57 -2.84 1.24
CA SER A 12 -9.67 -3.78 1.53
C SER A 12 -10.96 -3.02 1.83
N TYR A 13 -12.09 -3.55 1.37
CA TYR A 13 -13.40 -3.12 1.86
C TYR A 13 -13.64 -3.77 3.23
N VAL A 14 -13.84 -2.97 4.26
CA VAL A 14 -14.02 -3.44 5.64
C VAL A 14 -15.37 -2.99 6.14
N SER A 15 -16.14 -3.92 6.71
CA SER A 15 -17.43 -3.66 7.36
C SER A 15 -17.37 -4.10 8.82
N VAL A 16 -17.65 -3.16 9.72
CA VAL A 16 -17.73 -3.37 11.17
C VAL A 16 -19.13 -2.96 11.61
N ARG A 17 -19.83 -3.88 12.28
CA ARG A 17 -21.17 -3.61 12.84
C ARG A 17 -21.15 -3.84 14.34
N ASN A 18 -21.70 -2.90 15.09
CA ASN A 18 -21.95 -3.09 16.52
C ASN A 18 -23.24 -3.90 16.71
N THR A 19 -23.09 -5.18 17.04
CA THR A 19 -24.21 -6.08 17.36
C THR A 19 -24.54 -6.16 18.85
N GLY A 20 -23.82 -5.39 19.69
CA GLY A 20 -24.03 -5.33 21.13
C GLY A 20 -25.11 -4.33 21.54
N GLY A 21 -25.48 -4.35 22.82
CA GLY A 21 -26.47 -3.44 23.40
C GLY A 21 -25.94 -2.09 23.88
N ARG A 22 -24.63 -1.83 23.71
CA ARG A 22 -23.98 -0.58 24.17
C ARG A 22 -23.15 0.02 23.05
N ALA A 23 -22.98 1.34 23.07
CA ALA A 23 -22.05 2.01 22.17
C ALA A 23 -20.61 1.54 22.46
N LEU A 24 -19.80 1.45 21.41
CA LEU A 24 -18.37 1.12 21.49
C LEU A 24 -17.58 2.13 20.66
N ARG A 25 -16.28 2.26 20.96
CA ARG A 25 -15.36 3.10 20.19
C ARG A 25 -14.37 2.20 19.47
N ILE A 26 -14.24 2.35 18.15
CA ILE A 26 -13.16 1.75 17.37
C ILE A 26 -11.95 2.68 17.50
N LEU A 27 -10.84 2.14 18.00
CA LEU A 27 -9.60 2.88 18.21
C LEU A 27 -8.66 2.75 16.99
N GLY A 28 -8.66 1.59 16.35
CA GLY A 28 -7.70 1.28 15.30
C GLY A 28 -8.06 0.01 14.56
N MET A 29 -7.50 -0.13 13.36
CA MET A 29 -7.49 -1.39 12.63
C MET A 29 -6.10 -1.62 12.06
N LYS A 30 -5.70 -2.88 11.95
CA LYS A 30 -4.43 -3.26 11.32
C LYS A 30 -4.54 -4.61 10.63
N VAL A 31 -3.75 -4.75 9.58
CA VAL A 31 -3.54 -6.01 8.86
C VAL A 31 -2.16 -6.54 9.19
N SER A 32 -2.07 -7.75 9.73
CA SER A 32 -0.81 -8.46 9.90
C SER A 32 -0.65 -9.49 8.78
N LEU A 33 0.48 -9.47 8.09
CA LEU A 33 0.78 -10.36 6.98
C LEU A 33 1.86 -11.37 7.39
N SER A 34 1.65 -12.61 6.96
CA SER A 34 2.66 -13.66 7.02
C SER A 34 2.63 -14.49 5.74
N ARG A 35 3.77 -15.05 5.36
CA ARG A 35 3.91 -16.00 4.24
C ARG A 35 4.68 -17.22 4.72
N ASP A 36 4.17 -18.41 4.43
CA ASP A 36 4.77 -19.68 4.85
C ASP A 36 5.09 -19.73 6.36
N GLY A 37 4.18 -19.18 7.17
CA GLY A 37 4.32 -19.10 8.63
C GLY A 37 5.29 -18.03 9.16
N LYS A 38 5.97 -17.27 8.28
CA LYS A 38 6.87 -16.18 8.67
C LYS A 38 6.16 -14.84 8.62
N ALA A 39 6.22 -14.08 9.71
CA ALA A 39 5.70 -12.72 9.75
C ALA A 39 6.45 -11.82 8.75
N LEU A 40 5.69 -11.00 8.01
CA LEU A 40 6.22 -10.08 6.99
C LEU A 40 6.06 -8.62 7.41
N ALA A 41 4.83 -8.20 7.70
CA ALA A 41 4.52 -6.80 7.98
C ALA A 41 3.26 -6.65 8.84
N VAL A 42 3.16 -5.51 9.53
CA VAL A 42 1.95 -5.06 10.21
C VAL A 42 1.58 -3.69 9.64
N LEU A 43 0.45 -3.64 8.94
CA LEU A 43 -0.02 -2.48 8.18
C LEU A 43 -1.23 -1.87 8.89
N PRO A 44 -1.07 -0.72 9.58
CA PRO A 44 -2.21 -0.03 10.19
C PRO A 44 -3.12 0.61 9.14
N ALA A 45 -4.41 0.75 9.45
CA ALA A 45 -5.33 1.56 8.66
C ALA A 45 -4.92 3.04 8.74
N GLN A 46 -4.72 3.68 7.59
CA GLN A 46 -4.31 5.09 7.52
C GLN A 46 -5.43 6.01 7.05
N ASN A 47 -6.22 5.54 6.09
CA ASN A 47 -7.31 6.31 5.49
C ASN A 47 -8.35 5.39 4.86
N TYR A 48 -9.50 5.95 4.54
CA TYR A 48 -10.60 5.24 3.89
C TYR A 48 -11.35 6.16 2.91
N PHE A 49 -12.14 5.57 2.02
CA PHE A 49 -13.04 6.28 1.11
C PHE A 49 -14.46 6.19 1.63
N GLU A 50 -15.12 7.35 1.81
CA GLU A 50 -16.48 7.42 2.35
C GLU A 50 -17.49 6.70 1.47
N THR A 51 -17.33 6.77 0.15
CA THR A 51 -18.19 6.10 -0.83
C THR A 51 -17.36 5.40 -1.89
N PRO A 52 -17.93 4.42 -2.63
CA PRO A 52 -17.24 3.80 -3.77
C PRO A 52 -16.82 4.78 -4.88
N THR A 53 -17.47 5.94 -4.96
CA THR A 53 -17.22 6.99 -5.96
C THR A 53 -16.32 8.11 -5.45
N SER A 54 -15.91 8.07 -4.17
CA SER A 54 -15.05 9.10 -3.59
C SER A 54 -13.69 9.08 -4.28
N LYS A 55 -13.26 10.25 -4.79
CA LYS A 55 -11.93 10.44 -5.41
C LYS A 55 -10.85 10.70 -4.37
N ASP A 56 -11.25 11.24 -3.22
CA ASP A 56 -10.39 11.59 -2.11
C ASP A 56 -10.65 10.67 -0.92
N SER A 57 -9.59 10.36 -0.17
CA SER A 57 -9.64 9.57 1.06
C SER A 57 -9.67 10.46 2.29
N VAL A 58 -10.35 10.01 3.35
CA VAL A 58 -10.37 10.65 4.67
C VAL A 58 -9.45 9.90 5.62
N LEU A 59 -8.77 10.61 6.51
CA LEU A 59 -7.91 10.01 7.52
C LEU A 59 -8.69 9.06 8.43
N PHE A 60 -8.08 7.92 8.75
CA PHE A 60 -8.63 7.02 9.73
C PHE A 60 -8.38 7.57 11.14
N VAL A 61 -9.45 7.95 11.83
CA VAL A 61 -9.42 8.41 13.22
C VAL A 61 -10.40 7.57 14.04
N PRO A 62 -10.17 7.41 15.36
CA PRO A 62 -11.10 6.68 16.21
C PRO A 62 -12.54 7.20 16.10
N PHE A 63 -13.51 6.29 15.97
CA PHE A 63 -14.93 6.62 15.82
C PHE A 63 -15.80 5.75 16.73
N SER A 64 -17.01 6.22 17.02
CA SER A 64 -17.96 5.48 17.87
C SER A 64 -19.05 4.82 17.04
N LEU A 65 -19.46 3.62 17.42
CA LEU A 65 -20.60 2.89 16.85
C LEU A 65 -21.67 2.69 17.92
N LYS A 66 -22.87 3.22 17.68
CA LYS A 66 -24.06 2.93 18.48
C LYS A 66 -24.54 1.49 18.26
N PRO A 67 -25.36 0.94 19.16
CA PRO A 67 -26.01 -0.36 18.93
C PRO A 67 -26.72 -0.41 17.57
N GLY A 68 -26.43 -1.43 16.77
CA GLY A 68 -26.96 -1.62 15.43
C GLY A 68 -26.27 -0.82 14.31
N GLU A 69 -25.39 0.12 14.65
CA GLU A 69 -24.68 0.93 13.67
C GLU A 69 -23.60 0.11 12.95
N GLN A 70 -23.35 0.49 11.69
CA GLN A 70 -22.36 -0.14 10.82
C GLN A 70 -21.48 0.93 10.17
N TRP A 71 -20.19 0.67 10.15
CA TRP A 71 -19.19 1.40 9.40
C TRP A 71 -18.65 0.49 8.31
N ALA A 72 -18.70 0.90 7.03
CA ALA A 72 -18.33 0.04 5.93
C ALA A 72 -17.68 0.80 4.76
N HIS A 73 -16.36 0.70 4.63
CA HIS A 73 -15.59 1.52 3.69
C HIS A 73 -14.39 0.79 3.08
N ALA A 74 -13.99 1.24 1.89
CA ALA A 74 -12.70 0.87 1.32
C ALA A 74 -11.59 1.54 2.14
N THR A 75 -10.74 0.74 2.76
CA THR A 75 -9.73 1.15 3.74
C THR A 75 -8.35 0.80 3.23
N ASN A 76 -7.40 1.73 3.35
CA ASN A 76 -6.02 1.53 2.99
C ASN A 76 -5.18 1.24 4.23
N PHE A 77 -4.54 0.07 4.23
CA PHE A 77 -3.60 -0.38 5.24
C PHE A 77 -2.19 -0.26 4.69
N LEU A 78 -1.37 0.58 5.33
CA LEU A 78 0.02 0.80 4.90
C LEU A 78 0.86 1.38 6.03
N GLN A 79 2.17 1.17 5.92
CA GLN A 79 3.14 1.81 6.80
C GLN A 79 3.82 2.95 6.06
N PHE A 80 3.84 4.14 6.67
CA PHE A 80 4.65 5.23 6.14
C PHE A 80 6.13 4.93 6.35
N PHE A 81 6.97 5.42 5.45
CA PHE A 81 8.41 5.37 5.65
C PHE A 81 8.81 6.07 6.95
N ASP A 82 9.84 5.53 7.60
CA ASP A 82 10.50 6.25 8.68
C ASP A 82 11.13 7.55 8.15
N ARG A 83 11.48 8.46 9.05
CA ARG A 83 12.00 9.78 8.70
C ARG A 83 13.25 9.71 7.81
N SER A 84 14.16 8.78 8.07
CA SER A 84 15.39 8.62 7.28
C SER A 84 15.11 8.12 5.87
N THR A 85 14.22 7.16 5.74
CA THR A 85 13.82 6.54 4.48
C THR A 85 13.03 7.53 3.64
N GLU A 86 12.10 8.27 4.24
CA GLU A 86 11.36 9.34 3.56
C GLU A 86 12.31 10.44 3.07
N LYS A 87 13.27 10.85 3.91
CA LYS A 87 14.29 11.84 3.52
C LYS A 87 15.09 11.36 2.30
N LEU A 88 15.63 10.14 2.36
CA LEU A 88 16.37 9.54 1.25
C LEU A 88 15.53 9.47 -0.02
N TYR A 89 14.27 9.02 0.10
CA TYR A 89 13.34 8.95 -1.03
C TYR A 89 13.14 10.33 -1.66
N ARG A 90 12.89 11.38 -0.87
CA ARG A 90 12.65 12.74 -1.37
C ARG A 90 13.86 13.40 -2.01
N GLU A 91 15.03 13.24 -1.40
CA GLU A 91 16.29 13.74 -1.96
C GLU A 91 16.59 13.06 -3.31
N SER A 92 16.40 11.73 -3.37
CA SER A 92 16.58 10.96 -4.61
C SER A 92 15.55 11.32 -5.68
N GLU A 93 14.28 11.51 -5.29
CA GLU A 93 13.16 11.91 -6.18
C GLU A 93 13.45 13.27 -6.82
N SER A 94 13.95 14.22 -6.03
CA SER A 94 14.33 15.54 -6.53
C SER A 94 15.49 15.48 -7.52
N ALA A 95 16.54 14.70 -7.22
CA ALA A 95 17.70 14.53 -8.11
C ALA A 95 17.31 13.86 -9.43
N LEU A 96 16.50 12.79 -9.38
CA LEU A 96 15.99 12.09 -10.55
C LEU A 96 15.17 13.02 -11.45
N GLN A 97 14.26 13.81 -10.87
CA GLN A 97 13.47 14.78 -11.63
C GLN A 97 14.35 15.86 -12.28
N GLY A 98 15.41 16.29 -11.59
CA GLY A 98 16.39 17.23 -12.13
C GLY A 98 17.06 16.71 -13.39
N ASP A 99 17.60 15.49 -13.34
CA ASP A 99 18.27 14.84 -14.47
C ASP A 99 17.33 14.66 -15.67
N ILE A 100 16.14 14.10 -15.43
CA ILE A 100 15.13 13.89 -16.49
C ILE A 100 14.75 15.22 -17.15
N ARG A 101 14.52 16.29 -16.37
CA ARG A 101 14.19 17.61 -16.92
C ARG A 101 15.33 18.21 -17.74
N GLN A 102 16.58 18.10 -17.27
CA GLN A 102 17.74 18.60 -18.00
C GLN A 102 17.90 17.89 -19.35
N LYS A 103 17.80 16.56 -19.35
CA LYS A 103 17.87 15.76 -20.57
C LYS A 103 16.70 16.01 -21.53
N ILE A 104 15.49 16.25 -21.00
CA ILE A 104 14.34 16.69 -21.80
C ILE A 104 14.60 18.07 -22.43
N ALA A 105 15.22 18.99 -21.71
CA ALA A 105 15.51 20.34 -22.24
C ALA A 105 16.66 20.33 -23.27
N ALA A 106 17.61 19.40 -23.13
CA ALA A 106 18.74 19.26 -24.04
C ALA A 106 18.39 18.49 -25.34
N ARG A 107 17.21 17.87 -25.43
CA ARG A 107 16.84 17.07 -26.60
C ARG A 107 16.32 17.96 -27.74
N PRO A 108 16.54 17.56 -29.01
CA PRO A 108 15.89 18.20 -30.16
C PRO A 108 14.36 18.20 -30.04
N GLU A 109 13.69 19.28 -30.45
CA GLU A 109 12.22 19.44 -30.30
C GLU A 109 11.40 18.34 -31.01
N ASP A 110 11.94 17.77 -32.08
CA ASP A 110 11.34 16.68 -32.84
C ASP A 110 11.50 15.31 -32.16
N ASN A 111 12.41 15.18 -31.19
CA ASN A 111 12.62 13.95 -30.45
C ASN A 111 11.63 13.82 -29.27
N LYS A 112 10.60 12.99 -29.46
CA LYS A 112 9.60 12.67 -28.43
C LYS A 112 9.89 11.40 -27.63
N GLN A 113 11.05 10.78 -27.81
CA GLN A 113 11.39 9.55 -27.07
C GLN A 113 11.51 9.82 -25.57
N ALA A 114 11.23 8.76 -24.79
CA ALA A 114 11.42 8.78 -23.35
C ALA A 114 12.91 8.90 -23.02
N VAL A 115 13.21 9.73 -22.03
CA VAL A 115 14.58 9.97 -21.57
C VAL A 115 14.91 8.99 -20.45
N VAL A 116 16.10 8.38 -20.52
CA VAL A 116 16.60 7.47 -19.50
C VAL A 116 17.46 8.26 -18.50
N ALA A 117 17.13 8.15 -17.22
CA ALA A 117 17.90 8.73 -16.14
C ALA A 117 19.24 8.02 -15.91
N GLU A 118 20.20 8.71 -15.28
CA GLU A 118 21.47 8.09 -14.90
C GLU A 118 21.27 6.92 -13.93
N ALA A 119 22.00 5.83 -14.14
CA ALA A 119 21.87 4.61 -13.31
C ALA A 119 22.10 4.89 -11.81
N ALA A 120 23.04 5.80 -11.49
CA ALA A 120 23.31 6.22 -10.12
C ALA A 120 22.13 6.92 -9.44
N LEU A 121 21.27 7.59 -10.21
CA LEU A 121 20.06 8.26 -9.70
C LEU A 121 18.88 7.30 -9.55
N ILE A 122 18.91 6.15 -10.25
CA ILE A 122 17.89 5.10 -10.15
C ILE A 122 18.19 4.17 -8.97
N LYS A 123 19.47 3.92 -8.69
CA LYS A 123 19.93 2.97 -7.67
C LYS A 123 19.23 3.10 -6.30
N PRO A 124 19.05 4.30 -5.71
CA PRO A 124 18.38 4.43 -4.41
C PRO A 124 16.96 3.83 -4.42
N PHE A 125 16.25 3.92 -5.54
CA PHE A 125 14.90 3.37 -5.65
C PHE A 125 14.91 1.86 -5.81
N LEU A 126 15.87 1.30 -6.54
CA LEU A 126 16.03 -0.16 -6.62
C LEU A 126 16.38 -0.74 -5.24
N ASP A 127 17.26 -0.07 -4.49
CA ASP A 127 17.65 -0.50 -3.15
C ASP A 127 16.46 -0.44 -2.17
N LEU A 128 15.65 0.63 -2.23
CA LEU A 128 14.41 0.73 -1.45
C LEU A 128 13.40 -0.34 -1.85
N PHE A 129 13.24 -0.61 -3.15
CA PHE A 129 12.34 -1.63 -3.65
C PHE A 129 12.73 -3.00 -3.09
N GLU A 130 13.97 -3.42 -3.26
CA GLU A 130 14.45 -4.72 -2.74
C GLU A 130 14.34 -4.83 -1.22
N ARG A 131 14.47 -3.70 -0.49
CA ARG A 131 14.32 -3.67 0.96
C ARG A 131 12.87 -3.85 1.42
N PHE A 132 11.90 -3.24 0.74
CA PHE A 132 10.51 -3.18 1.20
C PHE A 132 9.57 -4.14 0.50
N PHE A 133 9.93 -4.61 -0.69
CA PHE A 133 9.09 -5.48 -1.49
C PHE A 133 8.90 -6.86 -0.84
N LEU A 134 7.65 -7.16 -0.48
CA LEU A 134 7.30 -8.37 0.26
C LEU A 134 6.35 -9.32 -0.48
N TRP A 135 5.94 -8.97 -1.70
CA TRP A 135 5.01 -9.73 -2.54
C TRP A 135 5.75 -10.76 -3.39
N LEU A 136 6.15 -11.89 -2.79
CA LEU A 136 6.75 -13.02 -3.51
C LEU A 136 5.74 -14.17 -3.58
N PRO A 137 5.94 -15.15 -4.48
CA PRO A 137 5.01 -16.27 -4.62
C PRO A 137 4.90 -17.06 -3.31
N GLY A 138 3.70 -17.57 -3.03
CA GLY A 138 3.44 -18.42 -1.88
C GLY A 138 2.08 -18.20 -1.22
N GLU A 139 1.85 -18.93 -0.14
CA GLU A 139 0.63 -18.86 0.64
C GLU A 139 0.74 -17.79 1.73
N TYR A 140 -0.16 -16.81 1.66
CA TYR A 140 -0.24 -15.72 2.64
C TYR A 140 -1.36 -15.99 3.64
N SER A 141 -1.07 -15.67 4.90
CA SER A 141 -2.10 -15.49 5.94
C SER A 141 -2.17 -14.01 6.34
N MET A 142 -3.40 -13.48 6.30
CA MET A 142 -3.72 -12.10 6.63
C MET A 142 -4.62 -12.07 7.86
N GLU A 143 -4.18 -11.37 8.91
CA GLU A 143 -5.00 -11.12 10.10
C GLU A 143 -5.48 -9.66 10.12
N LEU A 144 -6.78 -9.44 10.00
CA LEU A 144 -7.42 -8.15 10.26
C LEU A 144 -7.77 -8.06 11.75
N ALA A 145 -7.07 -7.21 12.49
CA ALA A 145 -7.37 -6.90 13.87
C ALA A 145 -8.08 -5.55 13.98
N VAL A 146 -9.14 -5.51 14.79
CA VAL A 146 -9.90 -4.30 15.14
C VAL A 146 -9.78 -4.08 16.64
N ASP A 147 -9.17 -2.96 17.00
CA ASP A 147 -8.97 -2.55 18.39
C ASP A 147 -10.13 -1.64 18.80
N ALA A 148 -10.83 -1.99 19.89
CA ALA A 148 -12.04 -1.30 20.35
C ALA A 148 -12.06 -1.05 21.86
N GLU A 149 -12.93 -0.13 22.29
CA GLU A 149 -13.22 0.19 23.68
C GLU A 149 -14.73 -0.03 23.96
N PRO A 150 -15.10 -0.88 24.94
CA PRO A 150 -14.20 -1.64 25.83
C PRO A 150 -13.40 -2.71 25.08
N GLY A 151 -12.22 -3.06 25.59
CA GLY A 151 -11.30 -4.01 24.96
C GLY A 151 -11.92 -5.37 24.62
N SER A 152 -12.93 -5.80 25.36
CA SER A 152 -13.71 -7.02 25.10
C SER A 152 -14.48 -7.03 23.78
N ALA A 153 -14.66 -5.86 23.14
CA ALA A 153 -15.24 -5.74 21.80
C ALA A 153 -14.19 -5.80 20.67
N SER A 154 -12.89 -5.86 21.00
CA SER A 154 -11.82 -6.04 20.01
C SER A 154 -11.88 -7.46 19.44
N PHE A 155 -11.56 -7.60 18.16
CA PHE A 155 -11.60 -8.91 17.50
C PHE A 155 -10.57 -9.03 16.39
N VAL A 156 -10.29 -10.28 15.99
CA VAL A 156 -9.40 -10.62 14.89
C VAL A 156 -10.13 -11.53 13.91
N LYS A 157 -9.95 -11.29 12.61
CA LYS A 157 -10.37 -12.18 11.52
C LYS A 157 -9.17 -12.58 10.69
N ARG A 158 -9.13 -13.86 10.31
CA ARG A 158 -8.04 -14.47 9.55
C ARG A 158 -8.50 -14.83 8.15
N TYR A 159 -7.64 -14.56 7.19
CA TYR A 159 -7.84 -14.84 5.78
C TYR A 159 -6.59 -15.47 5.20
N ARG A 160 -6.76 -16.22 4.11
CA ARG A 160 -5.68 -16.72 3.28
C ARG A 160 -5.85 -16.25 1.85
N PHE A 161 -4.74 -16.08 1.17
CA PHE A 161 -4.68 -15.90 -0.28
C PHE A 161 -3.35 -16.45 -0.79
N THR A 162 -3.28 -16.73 -2.08
CA THR A 162 -2.07 -17.21 -2.74
C THR A 162 -1.63 -16.16 -3.74
N LEU A 163 -0.32 -15.87 -3.78
CA LEU A 163 0.28 -15.17 -4.91
C LEU A 163 1.02 -16.20 -5.78
N PHE A 164 0.71 -16.19 -7.06
CA PHE A 164 1.42 -16.98 -8.05
C PHE A 164 2.71 -16.26 -8.50
N GLU A 165 3.52 -16.96 -9.29
CA GLU A 165 4.73 -16.40 -9.89
C GLU A 165 4.41 -15.18 -10.76
N SER A 166 3.40 -15.31 -11.63
CA SER A 166 2.93 -14.22 -12.50
C SER A 166 2.51 -12.96 -11.74
N ASP A 167 1.87 -13.13 -10.59
CA ASP A 167 1.43 -12.02 -9.73
C ASP A 167 2.65 -11.24 -9.20
N SER A 168 3.65 -11.98 -8.72
CA SER A 168 4.86 -11.38 -8.16
C SER A 168 5.70 -10.72 -9.25
N ASP A 169 5.79 -11.33 -10.42
CA ASP A 169 6.48 -10.79 -11.59
C ASP A 169 5.82 -9.52 -12.11
N GLU A 170 4.48 -9.47 -12.16
CA GLU A 170 3.74 -8.27 -12.54
C GLU A 170 4.09 -7.10 -11.60
N LEU A 171 4.02 -7.31 -10.29
CA LEU A 171 4.35 -6.28 -9.30
C LEU A 171 5.82 -5.85 -9.36
N ARG A 172 6.74 -6.78 -9.67
CA ARG A 172 8.17 -6.50 -9.85
C ARG A 172 8.44 -5.72 -11.14
N SER A 173 7.71 -5.98 -12.22
CA SER A 173 7.89 -5.29 -13.51
C SER A 173 7.76 -3.76 -13.41
N HIS A 174 7.09 -3.25 -12.36
CA HIS A 174 6.98 -1.81 -12.11
C HIS A 174 8.33 -1.09 -11.98
N ILE A 175 9.40 -1.78 -11.57
CA ILE A 175 10.74 -1.18 -11.45
C ILE A 175 11.34 -0.80 -12.80
N GLU A 176 10.87 -1.41 -13.91
CA GLU A 176 11.36 -1.13 -15.26
C GLU A 176 11.10 0.33 -15.68
N ASP A 177 10.09 0.96 -15.07
CA ASP A 177 9.71 2.34 -15.32
C ASP A 177 10.48 3.37 -14.50
N TYR A 178 11.24 2.94 -13.48
CA TYR A 178 11.97 3.86 -12.61
C TYR A 178 13.01 4.68 -13.39
N LYS A 179 13.60 4.08 -14.43
CA LYS A 179 14.55 4.75 -15.31
C LYS A 179 13.95 5.92 -16.10
N PHE A 180 12.63 5.98 -16.21
CA PHE A 180 11.89 7.08 -16.83
C PHE A 180 11.21 7.99 -15.79
N GLY A 181 11.37 7.69 -14.50
CA GLY A 181 10.66 8.36 -13.40
C GLY A 181 9.23 7.87 -13.16
N GLY A 182 8.77 6.85 -13.90
CA GLY A 182 7.44 6.27 -13.72
C GLY A 182 7.34 5.51 -12.40
N GLY A 183 6.23 5.67 -11.68
CA GLY A 183 6.01 5.08 -10.35
C GLY A 183 6.74 5.81 -9.21
N ILE A 184 7.59 6.80 -9.54
CA ILE A 184 8.30 7.65 -8.58
C ILE A 184 7.78 9.08 -8.71
N SER A 185 8.03 9.71 -9.85
CA SER A 185 7.70 11.13 -10.11
C SER A 185 6.30 11.34 -10.65
N TYR A 186 5.74 10.32 -11.30
CA TYR A 186 4.37 10.33 -11.82
C TYR A 186 3.77 8.93 -11.74
N ASN A 187 2.44 8.85 -11.66
CA ASN A 187 1.75 7.56 -11.65
C ASN A 187 1.72 6.97 -13.06
N VAL A 188 1.99 5.67 -13.16
CA VAL A 188 1.84 4.91 -14.41
C VAL A 188 0.54 4.12 -14.34
N GLY A 189 -0.33 4.26 -15.34
CA GLY A 189 -1.66 3.64 -15.32
C GLY A 189 -1.65 2.11 -15.22
N ARG A 190 -0.60 1.44 -15.71
CA ARG A 190 -0.41 0.00 -15.58
C ARG A 190 0.19 -0.44 -14.23
N HIS A 191 0.65 0.49 -13.38
CA HIS A 191 1.10 0.16 -12.02
C HIS A 191 -0.11 0.01 -11.10
N VAL A 192 -1.07 -0.81 -11.52
CA VAL A 192 -2.22 -1.19 -10.69
C VAL A 192 -1.76 -2.23 -9.67
N GLY A 193 -2.41 -2.25 -8.51
CA GLY A 193 -2.24 -3.35 -7.57
C GLY A 193 -2.94 -4.61 -8.08
N LEU A 194 -2.68 -5.73 -7.43
CA LEU A 194 -3.38 -6.99 -7.70
C LEU A 194 -4.63 -7.12 -6.84
N ALA A 195 -5.72 -7.60 -7.45
CA ALA A 195 -6.91 -8.01 -6.73
C ALA A 195 -6.82 -9.52 -6.46
N VAL A 196 -6.62 -9.89 -5.19
CA VAL A 196 -6.53 -11.30 -4.78
C VAL A 196 -7.80 -11.74 -4.04
N PRO A 197 -8.33 -12.93 -4.34
CA PRO A 197 -9.46 -13.47 -3.59
C PRO A 197 -9.04 -13.85 -2.17
N LEU A 198 -9.74 -13.31 -1.18
CA LEU A 198 -9.55 -13.67 0.22
C LEU A 198 -10.44 -14.86 0.58
N VAL A 199 -9.84 -15.95 1.03
CA VAL A 199 -10.55 -17.09 1.60
C VAL A 199 -10.52 -16.95 3.12
N ARG A 200 -11.68 -17.05 3.77
CA ARG A 200 -11.74 -17.02 5.22
C ARG A 200 -10.99 -18.23 5.77
N HIS A 201 -10.07 -17.97 6.69
CA HIS A 201 -9.36 -19.02 7.39
C HIS A 201 -10.14 -19.38 8.65
N ASP A 202 -11.03 -20.36 8.52
CA ASP A 202 -11.66 -20.98 9.67
C ASP A 202 -10.61 -21.90 10.32
N GLY A 203 -10.02 -21.41 11.41
CA GLY A 203 -9.23 -22.22 12.33
C GLY A 203 -10.12 -22.78 13.43
#